data_AF-A0A5K3FU02-F1
#
_entry.id   AF-A0A5K3FU02-F1
#
_cell.length_a   1.000
_cell.length_b   1.000
_cell.length_c   1.000
_cell.angle_alpha   90.00
_cell.angle_beta   90.00
_cell.angle_gamma   90.00
#
_symmetry.space_group_name_H-M   'P 1'
#
loop_
_entity.id
_entity.type
_entity.pdbx_description
1 polymer ?
#
loop_
_entity_poly.entity_id
_entity_poly.type
_entity_poly.pdbx_seq_one_letter_code
_entity_poly.pdbx_strand_id
1 'polypeptide(L)'
;MFTAVRENVTPTASNINMLTYSDEMEKVAADWVSKSLFWYPSIDGANMLLQKTGRSQNHFKTAVFYANQAKNNNYADNTCKGNCSYYKLVSSFVCS
;
A
#
# COMPACT_ATOMS: atom_id res chain seq x y z
N MET A 1 -11.04 -1.80 -2.95
CA MET A 1 -10.72 -1.59 -1.52
C MET A 1 -9.72 -0.44 -1.31
N PHE A 2 -8.59 -0.41 -2.04
CA PHE A 2 -7.67 0.75 -2.00
C PHE A 2 -8.26 2.03 -2.60
N THR A 3 -9.19 1.91 -3.54
CA THR A 3 -10.06 2.98 -4.06
C THR A 3 -10.60 3.88 -2.96
N ALA A 4 -11.24 3.30 -1.94
CA ALA A 4 -11.84 4.06 -0.84
C ALA A 4 -10.79 4.81 0.00
N VAL A 5 -9.57 4.29 0.12
CA VAL A 5 -8.47 5.00 0.80
C VAL A 5 -8.04 6.22 -0.01
N ARG A 6 -7.91 6.07 -1.34
CA ARG A 6 -7.47 7.14 -2.24
C ARG A 6 -8.53 8.25 -2.41
N GLU A 7 -9.81 7.89 -2.37
CA GLU A 7 -10.92 8.84 -2.40
C GLU A 7 -11.05 9.68 -1.12
N ASN A 8 -10.61 9.14 0.02
CA ASN A 8 -10.81 9.75 1.34
C ASN A 8 -9.50 10.17 2.02
N VAL A 9 -8.47 10.51 1.24
CA VAL A 9 -7.19 11.01 1.80
C VAL A 9 -7.37 12.38 2.45
N THR A 10 -6.65 12.61 3.54
CA THR A 10 -6.62 13.90 4.25
C THR A 10 -5.19 14.46 4.28
N PRO A 11 -4.95 15.69 3.82
CA PRO A 11 -5.91 16.58 3.15
C PRO A 11 -6.35 16.00 1.79
N THR A 12 -7.49 16.47 1.28
CA THR A 12 -8.03 16.03 -0.02
C THR A 12 -7.02 16.29 -1.13
N ALA A 13 -6.67 15.25 -1.88
CA ALA A 13 -5.79 15.37 -3.04
C ALA A 13 -6.58 15.79 -4.28
N SER A 14 -6.06 16.75 -5.04
CA SER A 14 -6.72 17.27 -6.26
C SER A 14 -6.50 16.40 -7.49
N ASN A 15 -5.56 15.46 -7.45
CA ASN A 15 -5.04 14.84 -8.67
C ASN A 15 -4.78 13.32 -8.55
N ILE A 16 -5.23 12.63 -7.48
CA ILE A 16 -4.79 11.26 -7.18
C ILE A 16 -5.22 10.27 -8.28
N ASN A 17 -4.27 9.56 -8.88
CA ASN A 17 -4.58 8.54 -9.88
C ASN A 17 -5.31 7.36 -9.23
N MET A 18 -6.36 6.85 -9.87
CA MET A 18 -7.07 5.67 -9.39
C MET A 18 -6.34 4.40 -9.83
N LEU A 19 -6.29 3.41 -8.93
CA LEU A 19 -5.61 2.14 -9.20
C LEU A 19 -6.49 1.26 -10.08
N THR A 20 -5.88 0.69 -11.12
CA THR A 20 -6.45 -0.39 -11.91
C THR A 20 -5.68 -1.67 -11.64
N TYR A 21 -6.31 -2.80 -11.94
CA TYR A 21 -5.63 -4.09 -11.88
C TYR A 21 -4.67 -4.24 -13.08
N SER A 22 -3.55 -4.95 -12.88
CA SER A 22 -2.57 -5.28 -13.92
C SER A 22 -2.14 -6.73 -13.76
N ASP A 23 -2.31 -7.51 -14.81
CA ASP A 23 -1.92 -8.92 -14.86
C ASP A 23 -0.38 -9.06 -14.78
N GLU A 24 0.36 -8.07 -15.27
CA GLU A 24 1.82 -8.02 -15.18
C GLU A 24 2.26 -7.88 -13.73
N MET A 25 1.65 -6.99 -12.96
CA MET A 25 1.96 -6.80 -11.54
C MET A 25 1.51 -7.98 -10.68
N GLU A 26 0.42 -8.66 -11.05
CA GLU A 26 0.05 -9.92 -10.40
C GLU A 26 1.14 -10.98 -10.56
N LYS A 27 1.67 -11.17 -11.78
CA LYS A 27 2.74 -12.15 -12.03
C LYS A 27 4.00 -11.84 -11.22
N VAL A 28 4.39 -10.57 -11.13
CA VAL A 28 5.51 -10.13 -10.30
C VAL A 28 5.27 -10.45 -8.82
N ALA A 29 4.07 -10.17 -8.31
CA ALA A 29 3.71 -10.49 -6.93
C ALA A 29 3.70 -12.01 -6.67
N ALA A 30 3.18 -12.81 -7.60
CA ALA A 30 3.13 -14.26 -7.51
C ALA A 30 4.53 -14.89 -7.52
N ASP A 31 5.43 -14.46 -8.42
CA ASP A 31 6.83 -14.90 -8.43
C ASP A 31 7.51 -14.59 -7.10
N TRP A 32 7.30 -13.38 -6.56
CA TRP A 32 7.93 -13.01 -5.29
C TRP A 32 7.43 -13.83 -4.10
N VAL A 33 6.11 -14.01 -3.99
CA VAL A 33 5.50 -14.80 -2.91
C VAL A 33 5.96 -16.25 -2.97
N SER A 34 6.19 -16.81 -4.17
CA SER A 34 6.67 -18.19 -4.34
C SER A 34 8.03 -18.45 -3.66
N LYS A 35 8.88 -17.43 -3.57
CA LYS A 35 10.21 -17.52 -2.92
C LYS A 35 10.12 -17.66 -1.41
N SER A 36 8.96 -17.35 -0.80
CA SER A 36 8.73 -17.43 0.65
C SER A 36 9.69 -16.57 1.48
N LEU A 37 10.12 -15.42 0.94
CA LEU A 37 11.04 -14.50 1.61
C LEU A 37 10.32 -13.26 2.12
N PHE A 38 10.58 -12.87 3.37
CA PHE A 38 9.97 -11.70 3.99
C PHE A 38 10.91 -10.49 3.97
N TRP A 39 11.25 -10.06 2.76
CA TRP A 39 12.09 -8.88 2.46
C TRP A 39 11.54 -8.13 1.24
N TYR A 40 11.95 -6.89 1.06
CA TYR A 40 11.50 -6.05 -0.07
C TYR A 40 12.50 -6.16 -1.23
N PRO A 41 12.09 -6.63 -2.42
CA PRO A 41 12.91 -6.57 -3.61
C PRO A 41 12.98 -5.14 -4.15
N SER A 42 14.03 -4.87 -4.92
CA SER A 42 14.01 -3.77 -5.89
C SER A 42 13.22 -4.26 -7.11
N ILE A 43 12.12 -3.57 -7.43
CA ILE A 43 11.32 -3.83 -8.63
C ILE A 43 11.31 -2.54 -9.44
N ASP A 44 11.80 -2.57 -10.67
CA ASP A 44 11.89 -1.37 -11.50
C ASP A 44 10.49 -0.81 -11.79
N GLY A 45 10.28 0.46 -11.46
CA GLY A 45 9.03 1.17 -11.68
C GLY A 45 7.86 0.72 -10.80
N ALA A 46 8.11 -0.11 -9.78
CA ALA A 46 7.06 -0.62 -8.90
C ALA A 46 7.49 -0.67 -7.42
N ASN A 47 6.48 -0.64 -6.56
CA ASN A 47 6.65 -0.79 -5.12
C ASN A 47 5.77 -1.95 -4.61
N MET A 48 6.08 -2.45 -3.41
CA MET A 48 5.42 -3.64 -2.86
C MET A 48 4.80 -3.38 -1.50
N LEU A 49 3.59 -3.92 -1.31
CA LEU A 49 2.97 -4.12 0.00
C LEU A 49 3.18 -5.58 0.41
N LEU A 50 3.92 -5.80 1.49
CA LEU A 50 4.20 -7.14 1.99
C LEU A 50 3.51 -7.38 3.33
N GLN A 51 2.81 -8.50 3.45
CA GLN A 51 2.16 -8.89 4.69
C GLN A 51 2.28 -10.39 4.92
N LYS A 52 2.71 -10.76 6.12
CA LYS A 52 2.67 -12.14 6.60
C LYS A 52 1.33 -12.37 7.31
N THR A 53 0.49 -13.22 6.74
CA THR A 53 -0.86 -13.49 7.29
C THR A 53 -0.91 -14.70 8.24
N GLY A 54 0.14 -15.53 8.27
CA GLY A 54 0.20 -16.71 9.14
C GLY A 54 -0.98 -17.66 8.89
N ARG A 55 -1.69 -18.08 9.95
CA ARG A 55 -2.92 -18.90 9.85
C ARG A 55 -4.19 -18.11 9.48
N SER A 56 -4.10 -16.79 9.33
CA SER A 56 -5.26 -15.95 9.01
C SER A 56 -5.56 -16.03 7.51
N GLN A 57 -6.77 -16.46 7.15
CA GLN A 57 -7.29 -16.40 5.77
C GLN A 57 -7.84 -15.01 5.41
N ASN A 58 -7.77 -14.03 6.30
CA ASN A 58 -8.33 -12.70 6.07
C ASN A 58 -7.39 -11.80 5.24
N HIS A 59 -7.22 -12.14 3.96
CA HIS A 59 -6.51 -11.31 2.97
C HIS A 59 -7.16 -9.93 2.77
N PHE A 60 -8.46 -9.79 3.12
CA PHE A 60 -9.23 -8.56 2.92
C PHE A 60 -9.14 -7.56 4.07
N LYS A 61 -8.63 -7.91 5.26
CA LYS A 61 -8.41 -6.91 6.33
C LYS A 61 -7.24 -5.97 6.06
N THR A 62 -6.47 -6.25 5.01
CA THR A 62 -5.21 -5.61 4.69
C THR A 62 -5.37 -4.14 4.30
N ALA A 63 -6.38 -3.77 3.51
CA ALA A 63 -6.58 -2.36 3.18
C ALA A 63 -7.10 -1.53 4.38
N VAL A 64 -7.94 -2.11 5.26
CA VAL A 64 -8.33 -1.45 6.51
C VAL A 64 -7.11 -1.26 7.41
N PHE A 65 -6.23 -2.27 7.49
CA PHE A 65 -4.98 -2.18 8.24
C PHE A 65 -4.10 -1.03 7.73
N TYR A 66 -3.98 -0.85 6.41
CA TYR A 66 -3.23 0.26 5.83
C TYR A 66 -3.92 1.61 6.05
N ALA A 67 -5.23 1.69 5.83
CA ALA A 67 -6.03 2.91 6.07
C ALA A 67 -5.91 3.39 7.53
N ASN A 68 -5.86 2.46 8.49
CA ASN A 68 -5.71 2.78 9.90
C ASN A 68 -4.39 3.48 10.26
N GLN A 69 -3.36 3.43 9.39
CA GLN A 69 -2.14 4.21 9.60
C GLN A 69 -2.31 5.70 9.26
N ALA A 70 -3.39 6.09 8.57
CA ALA A 70 -3.68 7.50 8.28
C ALA A 70 -3.72 8.36 9.54
N LYS A 71 -4.28 7.83 10.65
CA LYS A 71 -4.35 8.52 11.95
C LYS A 71 -2.98 8.86 12.56
N ASN A 72 -1.93 8.17 12.10
CA ASN A 72 -0.57 8.38 12.57
C ASN A 72 0.20 9.36 11.68
N ASN A 73 -0.34 9.70 10.51
CA ASN A 73 0.31 10.54 9.52
C ASN A 73 -0.18 11.99 9.66
N ASN A 74 0.71 12.90 10.00
CA ASN A 74 0.45 14.33 9.95
C ASN A 74 1.03 14.88 8.65
N TYR A 75 0.14 15.20 7.71
CA TYR A 75 0.52 15.73 6.42
C TYR A 75 1.13 17.13 6.52
N ALA A 76 0.59 18.01 7.37
CA ALA A 76 1.02 19.40 7.48
C ALA A 76 2.49 19.51 7.90
N ASP A 77 2.90 18.67 8.85
CA ASP A 77 4.27 18.66 9.38
C ASP A 77 5.17 17.61 8.68
N ASN A 78 4.64 16.88 7.69
CA ASN A 78 5.28 15.71 7.06
C ASN A 78 5.82 14.69 8.08
N THR A 79 5.16 14.56 9.24
CA THR A 79 5.58 13.64 10.30
C THR A 79 4.70 12.40 10.35
N CYS A 80 5.27 11.30 10.85
CA CYS A 80 4.53 10.08 11.13
C CYS A 80 4.86 9.59 12.53
N LYS A 81 3.82 9.30 13.33
CA LYS A 81 3.97 8.68 14.65
C LYS A 81 3.88 7.17 14.54
N GLY A 82 5.03 6.49 14.47
CA GLY A 82 5.11 5.03 14.30
C GLY A 82 5.22 4.64 12.83
N ASN A 83 4.37 3.71 12.36
CA ASN A 83 4.41 3.24 10.97
C ASN A 83 3.30 3.87 10.13
N CYS A 84 3.69 4.53 9.02
CA CYS A 84 2.81 5.07 8.00
C CYS A 84 3.18 4.63 6.58
N SER A 85 4.17 3.75 6.42
CA SER A 85 4.74 3.42 5.10
C SER A 85 3.70 2.82 4.17
N TYR A 86 2.80 1.97 4.71
CA TYR A 86 1.74 1.36 3.90
C TYR A 86 0.68 2.37 3.50
N TYR A 87 0.24 3.23 4.42
CA TYR A 87 -0.70 4.30 4.08
C TYR A 87 -0.11 5.25 3.05
N LYS A 88 1.14 5.70 3.24
CA LYS A 88 1.82 6.58 2.29
C LYS A 88 1.91 5.94 0.91
N LEU A 89 2.18 4.65 0.81
CA LEU A 89 2.22 3.95 -0.48
C LEU A 89 0.83 3.83 -1.13
N VAL A 90 -0.20 3.48 -0.36
CA VAL A 90 -1.57 3.36 -0.89
C VAL A 90 -2.15 4.72 -1.27
N SER A 91 -1.71 5.81 -0.62
CA SER A 91 -2.17 7.18 -0.86
C SER A 91 -1.22 8.03 -1.71
N SER A 92 -0.11 7.47 -2.20
CA SER A 92 0.89 8.23 -2.96
C SER A 92 0.43 8.57 -4.37
N PHE A 93 1.01 9.66 -4.87
CA PHE A 93 0.68 10.22 -6.16
C PHE A 93 1.20 9.41 -7.36
N VAL A 94 2.33 8.69 -7.23
CA VAL A 94 3.03 8.12 -8.40
C VAL A 94 3.74 6.81 -8.05
N CYS A 95 3.56 5.82 -8.94
CA CYS A 95 4.53 4.76 -9.23
C CYS A 95 5.73 5.42 -9.92
N SER A 96 6.81 5.64 -9.17
CA SER A 96 8.13 5.99 -9.71
C SER A 96 9.09 4.88 -9.37
#